data_AF-A0A7M4AHZ1-F1
#
_entry.id   AF-A0A7M4AHZ1-F1
#
_cell.length_a   1.000
_cell.length_b   1.000
_cell.length_c   1.000
_cell.angle_alpha   90.00
_cell.angle_beta   90.00
_cell.angle_gamma   90.00
#
_symmetry.space_group_name_H-M   'P 1'
#
loop_
_entity.id
_entity.type
_entity.pdbx_description
1 polymer ?
#
loop_
_entity_poly.entity_id
_entity_poly.type
_entity_poly.pdbx_seq_one_letter_code
_entity_poly.pdbx_strand_id
1 'polypeptide(L)' 'KITGRQSGRDLSIGSFVRARIVSLSPDTSDPRRSKIGLTSKQDGLGSPQWANKGGE' A
#
# COMPACT_ATOMS: atom_id res chain seq x y z
N LYS A 1 11.31 -7.54 -5.57
CA LYS A 1 10.37 -8.29 -4.69
C LYS A 1 10.84 -8.09 -3.26
N ILE A 2 9.93 -7.80 -2.34
CA ILE A 2 10.24 -7.70 -0.91
C ILE A 2 9.35 -8.68 -0.15
N THR A 3 9.89 -9.28 0.92
CA THR A 3 9.19 -10.27 1.75
C THR A 3 9.22 -9.79 3.19
N GLY A 4 8.05 -9.72 3.83
CA GLY A 4 7.94 -9.34 5.23
C GLY A 4 8.59 -10.39 6.12
N ARG A 5 9.58 -10.00 6.93
CA ARG A 5 10.32 -10.93 7.81
C ARG A 5 9.43 -11.70 8.79
N GLN A 6 8.41 -11.04 9.34
CA GLN A 6 7.51 -11.64 10.34
C GLN A 6 6.29 -12.33 9.71
N SER A 7 5.72 -11.76 8.65
CA SER A 7 4.47 -12.24 8.06
C SER A 7 4.67 -13.18 6.87
N GLY A 8 5.89 -13.25 6.31
CA GLY A 8 6.16 -13.96 5.06
C GLY A 8 5.45 -13.38 3.83
N ARG A 9 4.76 -12.24 3.97
CA ARG A 9 3.98 -11.63 2.90
C ARG A 9 4.89 -10.99 1.86
N ASP A 10 4.60 -11.28 0.61
CA ASP A 10 5.35 -10.75 -0.53
C ASP A 10 4.70 -9.50 -1.12
N LEU A 11 5.54 -8.56 -1.57
CA LEU A 11 5.15 -7.41 -2.39
C LEU A 11 6.13 -7.22 -3.55
N SER A 12 5.62 -7.00 -4.75
CA SER A 12 6.42 -6.78 -5.96
C SER A 12 5.78 -5.71 -6.85
N ILE A 13 6.56 -5.24 -7.83
CA ILE A 13 6.02 -4.42 -8.92
C ILE A 13 4.88 -5.19 -9.59
N GLY A 14 3.76 -4.51 -9.84
CA GLY A 14 2.53 -5.11 -10.36
C GLY A 14 1.58 -5.71 -9.31
N SER A 15 1.98 -5.77 -8.03
CA SER A 15 1.07 -6.20 -6.96
C SER A 15 -0.03 -5.17 -6.70
N PHE A 16 -1.28 -5.63 -6.62
CA PHE A 16 -2.39 -4.79 -6.20
C PHE A 16 -2.40 -4.59 -4.69
N VAL A 17 -2.67 -3.37 -4.23
CA VAL A 17 -2.79 -3.03 -2.81
C VAL A 17 -3.97 -2.11 -2.56
N ARG A 18 -4.65 -2.32 -1.43
CA ARG A 18 -5.54 -1.34 -0.81
C ARG A 18 -4.72 -0.52 0.17
N ALA A 19 -4.70 0.80 -0.01
CA ALA A 19 -3.96 1.73 0.83
C ALA A 19 -4.83 2.92 1.20
N ARG A 20 -4.40 3.69 2.20
CA ARG A 20 -5.03 4.94 2.61
C ARG A 20 -4.07 6.09 2.34
N ILE A 21 -4.59 7.19 1.78
CA ILE A 21 -3.86 8.45 1.64
C ILE A 21 -3.69 9.05 3.03
N VAL A 22 -2.44 9.37 3.40
CA VAL A 22 -2.10 9.97 4.71
C VAL A 22 -1.53 11.38 4.57
N SER A 23 -1.04 11.74 3.39
CA SER A 23 -0.59 13.11 3.10
C SER A 23 -0.76 13.44 1.63
N LEU A 24 -1.00 14.73 1.37
CA LEU A 24 -1.13 15.30 0.03
C LEU A 24 -0.32 16.59 -0.03
N SER A 25 0.57 16.70 -1.02
CA SER A 25 1.37 17.90 -1.29
C SER A 25 1.34 18.18 -2.79
N PRO A 26 0.28 18.85 -3.30
CA PRO A 26 0.16 19.18 -4.71
C PRO A 26 1.11 20.33 -5.09
N ASP A 27 1.77 20.18 -6.24
CA ASP A 27 2.53 21.22 -6.91
C ASP A 27 1.69 21.74 -8.08
N THR A 28 1.38 23.04 -8.06
CA THR A 28 0.52 23.69 -9.05
C THR A 28 1.23 24.04 -10.36
N SER A 29 2.57 23.97 -10.37
CA SER A 29 3.40 24.28 -11.53
C SER A 29 3.76 23.04 -12.33
N ASP A 30 4.04 21.91 -11.66
CA ASP A 30 4.34 20.63 -12.28
C ASP A 30 3.71 19.46 -11.48
N PRO A 31 2.68 18.79 -12.00
CA PRO A 31 2.01 17.71 -11.29
C PRO A 31 2.94 16.54 -10.96
N ARG A 32 4.05 16.35 -11.70
CA ARG A 32 5.02 15.26 -11.43
C ARG A 32 5.81 15.49 -10.14
N ARG A 33 5.89 16.72 -9.66
CA ARG A 33 6.53 17.07 -8.38
C ARG A 33 5.60 16.90 -7.18
N SER A 34 4.30 16.73 -7.44
CA SER A 34 3.32 16.45 -6.39
C SER A 34 3.64 15.15 -5.67
N LYS A 35 3.37 15.11 -4.37
CA LYS A 35 3.60 13.93 -3.53
C LYS A 35 2.30 13.48 -2.88
N ILE A 36 2.09 12.17 -2.87
CA ILE A 36 0.99 11.50 -2.18
C ILE A 36 1.61 10.47 -1.24
N GLY A 37 1.43 10.64 0.05
CA GLY A 37 1.83 9.65 1.05
C GLY A 37 0.75 8.59 1.21
N LEU A 38 1.13 7.31 1.17
CA LEU A 38 0.22 6.17 1.32
C LEU A 38 0.62 5.30 2.52
N THR A 39 -0.36 4.64 3.15
CA THR A 39 -0.14 3.61 4.18
C THR A 39 -0.98 2.36 3.94
N SER A 40 -0.43 1.21 4.32
CA SER A 40 -1.14 -0.08 4.38
C SER A 40 -0.94 -0.80 5.73
N LYS A 41 -0.57 -0.04 6.79
CA LYS A 41 -0.30 -0.59 8.14
C LYS A 41 -1.53 -0.57 9.07
N GLN A 42 -2.72 -0.45 8.53
CA GLN A 42 -3.97 -0.40 9.29
C GLN A 42 -4.86 -1.57 8.89
N ASP A 43 -5.77 -1.96 9.78
CA ASP A 43 -6.67 -3.10 9.54
C ASP A 43 -7.53 -2.88 8.28
N GLY A 44 -7.73 -3.96 7.53
CA GLY A 44 -8.45 -3.94 6.25
C GLY A 44 -7.69 -3.35 5.06
N LEU A 45 -6.42 -2.94 5.23
CA LEU A 45 -5.52 -2.51 4.16
C LEU A 45 -4.46 -3.59 3.84
N GLY A 46 -3.74 -3.39 2.72
CA GLY A 46 -2.72 -4.30 2.24
C GLY A 46 -3.06 -4.92 0.88
N SER A 47 -2.28 -5.90 0.45
CA SER A 47 -2.57 -6.64 -0.78
C SER A 47 -3.79 -7.56 -0.57
N PRO A 48 -4.77 -7.57 -1.50
CA PRO A 48 -5.90 -8.49 -1.44
C PRO A 48 -5.49 -9.97 -1.40
N GLN A 49 -4.33 -10.30 -1.98
CA GLN A 49 -3.78 -11.66 -1.97
C GLN A 49 -3.28 -12.10 -0.58
N TRP A 50 -3.05 -11.17 0.35
CA TRP A 50 -2.66 -11.50 1.72
C TRP A 50 -3.82 -12.00 2.58
N ALA A 51 -5.07 -11.87 2.10
CA ALA A 51 -6.22 -12.45 2.75
C ALA A 51 -6.32 -13.95 2.39
N ASN A 52 -5.97 -14.81 3.34
CA ASN A 52 -6.39 -16.22 3.36
C ASN A 52 -6.45 -16.72 4.81
N LYS A 53 -7.65 -17.17 5.21
CA LYS A 53 -8.07 -17.77 6.52
C LYS A 53 -8.51 -16.84 7.66
N GLY A 54 -9.67 -16.19 7.51
CA GLY A 54 -10.33 -15.55 8.66
C GLY A 54 -11.59 -14.74 8.35
N GLY A 55 -12.33 -15.11 7.30
CA GLY A 55 -13.70 -14.61 7.12
C GLY A 55 -14.65 -15.72 7.54
N GLU A 56 -15.27 -15.56 8.70
CA GLU A 56 -16.61 -16.11 8.96
C GLU A 56 -17.64 -15.37 8.11
#